data_AF-A0A6N4TCM8-F1
#
_entry.id   AF-A0A6N4TCM8-F1
#
_cell.length_a   1.000
_cell.length_b   1.000
_cell.length_c   1.000
_cell.angle_alpha   90.00
_cell.angle_beta   90.00
_cell.angle_gamma   90.00
#
_symmetry.space_group_name_H-M   'P 1'
#
loop_
_entity.id
_entity.type
_entity.pdbx_description
1 polymer ?
#
loop_
_entity_poly.entity_id
_entity_poly.type
_entity_poly.pdbx_seq_one_letter_code
_entity_poly.pdbx_strand_id
1 'polypeptide(L)'
;MAIYASLLYLVAHIDFSEEVIRVKGILKFLAAAKLVELSDEEKLKLHGVAPGDELLINQAASEFADETAGTNPPPLPDTSDAGTSLAPPINSPIAYAAVDVAGGKSFEDIFKSAQIPDSPFPAERLLRLLDGLRAMDEATRKAAVHAMDAADDNWTIDDSIIDAQRKIAALEGYQKALESQLTANQQQVIAEVADLKAAEERAVTEIRKQIAEMERLLAREIQKTAEQITNLEGGQKSAQENCEREVKRLQTEVERLREIPAQFSH
;
A
#
# COMPACT_ATOMS: atom_id res chain seq x y z
N MET A 1 22.18 47.39 -39.36
CA MET A 1 20.94 47.53 -38.54
C MET A 1 19.89 46.45 -38.80
N ALA A 2 19.91 45.70 -39.92
CA ALA A 2 18.89 44.66 -40.18
C ALA A 2 19.22 43.24 -39.66
N ILE A 3 20.44 42.99 -39.18
CA ILE A 3 20.88 41.63 -38.80
C ILE A 3 20.61 41.33 -37.31
N TYR A 4 20.54 42.35 -36.45
CA TYR A 4 20.26 42.15 -35.02
C TYR A 4 18.77 41.89 -34.71
N ALA A 5 17.85 42.27 -35.62
CA ALA A 5 16.43 42.00 -35.45
C ALA A 5 16.05 40.53 -35.77
N SER A 6 16.82 39.83 -36.62
CA SER A 6 16.57 38.42 -36.94
C SER A 6 17.19 37.45 -35.92
N LEU A 7 18.25 37.83 -35.21
CA LEU A 7 18.83 37.01 -34.15
C LEU A 7 18.05 37.10 -32.83
N LEU A 8 17.39 38.22 -32.54
CA LEU A 8 16.49 38.31 -31.38
C LEU A 8 15.17 37.54 -31.59
N TYR A 9 14.76 37.31 -32.85
CA TYR A 9 13.56 36.54 -33.16
C TYR A 9 13.82 35.02 -33.21
N LEU A 10 15.06 34.61 -33.53
CA LEU A 10 15.45 33.19 -33.57
C LEU A 10 15.80 32.62 -32.19
N VAL A 11 16.24 33.45 -31.24
CA VAL A 11 16.54 33.03 -29.85
C VAL A 11 15.31 33.05 -28.94
N ALA A 12 14.22 33.69 -29.35
CA ALA A 12 12.99 33.81 -28.55
C ALA A 12 11.89 32.79 -28.91
N HIS A 13 12.12 31.86 -29.83
CA HIS A 13 11.06 30.94 -30.32
C HIS A 13 11.47 29.47 -30.46
N ILE A 14 12.64 29.06 -29.96
CA ILE A 14 13.07 27.66 -29.98
C ILE A 14 13.54 27.30 -28.56
N ASP A 15 13.01 26.19 -28.05
CA ASP A 15 13.28 25.45 -26.80
C ASP A 15 12.43 25.66 -25.53
N PHE A 16 11.63 26.72 -25.35
CA PHE A 16 10.82 26.80 -24.11
C PHE A 16 9.50 25.99 -24.15
N SER A 17 8.95 25.70 -25.33
CA SER A 17 7.66 25.01 -25.44
C SER A 17 7.75 23.50 -25.18
N GLU A 18 8.84 22.86 -25.60
CA GLU A 18 8.98 21.39 -25.51
C GLU A 18 9.24 20.93 -24.08
N GLU A 19 10.05 21.68 -23.32
CA GLU A 19 10.32 21.42 -21.90
C GLU A 19 9.07 21.67 -21.05
N VAL A 20 8.29 22.71 -21.36
CA VAL A 20 7.01 23.00 -20.70
C VAL A 20 5.97 21.91 -21.01
N ILE A 21 5.96 21.35 -22.21
CA ILE A 21 5.10 20.23 -22.60
C ILE A 21 5.50 18.95 -21.83
N ARG A 22 6.79 18.64 -21.73
CA ARG A 22 7.30 17.49 -20.96
C ARG A 22 6.97 17.60 -19.47
N VAL A 23 7.20 18.75 -18.86
CA VAL A 23 6.92 18.99 -17.43
C VAL A 23 5.42 18.86 -17.14
N LYS A 24 4.56 19.41 -18.02
CA LYS A 24 3.10 19.26 -17.91
C LYS A 24 2.64 17.80 -18.07
N GLY A 25 3.29 17.02 -18.94
CA GLY A 25 3.04 15.58 -19.10
C GLY A 25 3.35 14.79 -17.83
N ILE A 26 4.50 15.05 -17.21
CA ILE A 26 4.92 14.40 -15.96
C ILE A 26 3.96 14.76 -14.81
N LEU A 27 3.58 16.03 -14.67
CA LEU A 27 2.61 16.48 -13.65
C LEU A 27 1.23 15.79 -13.82
N LYS A 28 0.77 15.58 -15.06
CA LYS A 28 -0.49 14.88 -15.35
C LYS A 28 -0.42 13.40 -14.99
N PHE A 29 0.72 12.74 -15.24
CA PHE A 29 0.95 11.35 -14.86
C PHE A 29 1.00 11.16 -13.33
N LEU A 30 1.72 12.03 -12.63
CA LEU A 30 1.83 11.99 -11.16
C LEU A 30 0.48 12.26 -10.47
N ALA A 31 -0.34 13.15 -11.03
CA ALA A 31 -1.69 13.40 -10.56
C ALA A 31 -2.64 12.22 -10.82
N ALA A 32 -2.54 11.56 -11.98
CA ALA A 32 -3.33 10.36 -12.29
C ALA A 32 -2.98 9.18 -11.36
N ALA A 33 -1.72 9.08 -10.94
CA ALA A 33 -1.25 8.10 -9.98
C ALA A 33 -1.55 8.44 -8.50
N LYS A 34 -2.23 9.57 -8.22
CA LYS A 34 -2.50 10.11 -6.86
C LYS A 34 -1.25 10.42 -6.02
N LEU A 35 -0.09 10.64 -6.65
CA LEU A 35 1.15 10.97 -5.94
C LEU A 35 1.29 12.46 -5.60
N VAL A 36 0.50 13.33 -6.24
CA VAL A 36 0.52 14.79 -6.05
C VAL A 36 -0.91 15.36 -6.10
N GLU A 37 -1.27 16.21 -5.15
CA GLU A 37 -2.51 16.99 -5.17
C GLU A 37 -2.26 18.34 -5.87
N LEU A 38 -2.82 18.52 -7.07
CA LEU A 38 -2.75 19.78 -7.81
C LEU A 38 -3.83 20.76 -7.33
N SER A 39 -3.44 22.02 -7.10
CA SER A 39 -4.37 23.09 -6.77
C SER A 39 -5.29 23.43 -7.96
N ASP A 40 -6.47 24.02 -7.70
CA ASP A 40 -7.46 24.30 -8.76
C ASP A 40 -6.95 25.30 -9.81
N GLU A 41 -6.01 26.18 -9.46
CA GLU A 41 -5.32 27.05 -10.41
C GLU A 41 -4.35 26.30 -11.34
N GLU A 42 -3.71 25.23 -10.86
CA GLU A 42 -2.76 24.41 -11.65
C GLU A 42 -3.50 23.50 -12.62
N LYS A 43 -4.65 22.96 -12.22
CA LYS A 43 -5.57 22.23 -13.11
C LYS A 43 -6.09 23.13 -14.25
N LEU A 44 -6.37 24.40 -13.97
CA LEU A 44 -6.85 25.36 -14.97
C LEU A 44 -5.76 25.72 -15.98
N LYS A 45 -4.49 25.84 -15.55
CA LYS A 45 -3.32 26.10 -16.41
C LYS A 45 -2.95 24.91 -17.33
N LEU A 46 -3.35 23.70 -16.97
CA LEU A 46 -3.20 22.49 -17.79
C LEU A 46 -4.26 22.37 -18.90
N HIS A 47 -5.42 23.03 -18.75
CA HIS A 47 -6.52 23.00 -19.74
C HIS A 47 -6.47 24.12 -20.79
N GLY A 48 -5.56 25.09 -20.66
CA GLY A 48 -5.39 26.20 -21.60
C GLY A 48 -4.59 25.87 -22.86
N VAL A 49 -4.70 24.64 -23.36
CA VAL A 49 -3.86 24.12 -24.45
C VAL A 49 -4.68 24.08 -25.74
N ALA A 50 -4.20 24.75 -26.79
CA ALA A 50 -4.83 24.73 -28.11
C ALA A 50 -4.89 23.29 -28.66
N PRO A 51 -5.92 22.91 -29.44
CA PRO A 51 -6.19 21.51 -29.81
C PRO A 51 -5.10 20.77 -30.61
N GLY A 52 -4.00 21.44 -30.98
CA GLY A 52 -2.81 20.81 -31.59
C GLY A 52 -1.80 20.25 -30.58
N ASP A 53 -1.74 20.79 -29.36
CA ASP A 53 -0.72 20.44 -28.36
C ASP A 53 -1.15 19.26 -27.46
N GLU A 54 -2.44 18.92 -27.44
CA GLU A 54 -2.96 17.74 -26.72
C GLU A 54 -2.43 16.42 -27.27
N LEU A 55 -2.17 16.35 -28.58
CA LEU A 55 -1.58 15.18 -29.24
C LEU A 55 -0.11 14.98 -28.85
N LEU A 56 0.67 16.06 -28.74
CA LEU A 56 2.08 16.01 -28.33
C LEU A 56 2.24 15.66 -26.84
N ILE A 57 1.34 16.15 -25.98
CA ILE A 57 1.32 15.83 -24.53
C ILE A 57 0.99 14.34 -24.31
N ASN A 58 0.03 13.80 -25.05
CA ASN A 58 -0.34 12.38 -24.94
C ASN A 58 0.71 11.45 -25.56
N GLN A 59 1.42 11.89 -26.60
CA GLN A 59 2.51 11.14 -27.23
C GLN A 59 3.75 11.08 -26.31
N ALA A 60 4.11 12.19 -25.66
CA ALA A 60 5.17 12.21 -24.64
C ALA A 60 4.84 11.34 -23.41
N ALA A 61 3.56 11.24 -23.02
CA ALA A 61 3.14 10.33 -21.95
C ALA A 61 3.18 8.84 -22.36
N SER A 62 3.08 8.56 -23.67
CA SER A 62 3.10 7.19 -24.23
C SER A 62 4.51 6.70 -24.57
N GLU A 63 5.44 7.58 -24.99
CA GLU A 63 6.84 7.22 -25.28
C GLU A 63 7.60 6.75 -24.01
N PHE A 64 7.26 7.29 -22.84
CA PHE A 64 7.81 6.78 -21.57
C PHE A 64 7.26 5.41 -21.15
N ALA A 65 6.18 4.92 -21.79
CA ALA A 65 5.61 3.61 -21.51
C ALA A 65 6.15 2.51 -22.44
N ASP A 66 6.75 2.85 -23.59
CA ASP A 66 7.07 1.90 -24.67
C ASP A 66 8.58 1.52 -24.77
N GLU A 67 9.49 2.25 -24.12
CA GLU A 67 10.94 1.93 -24.09
C GLU A 67 11.30 0.78 -23.12
N THR A 68 10.39 -0.19 -22.91
CA THR A 68 10.69 -1.44 -22.19
C THR A 68 10.11 -2.70 -22.85
N ALA A 69 9.53 -2.64 -24.04
CA ALA A 69 8.85 -3.79 -24.64
C ALA A 69 9.32 -4.16 -26.06
N GLY A 70 10.38 -4.98 -26.14
CA GLY A 70 10.41 -6.11 -27.07
C GLY A 70 11.42 -6.10 -28.23
N THR A 71 12.42 -6.98 -28.17
CA THR A 71 12.83 -7.86 -29.28
C THR A 71 13.67 -9.02 -28.72
N ASN A 72 13.29 -10.26 -29.05
CA ASN A 72 13.89 -11.51 -28.58
C ASN A 72 14.31 -12.37 -29.79
N PRO A 73 15.43 -13.13 -29.76
CA PRO A 73 15.42 -14.52 -30.26
C PRO A 73 16.23 -15.55 -29.39
N PRO A 74 16.07 -16.89 -29.61
CA PRO A 74 15.99 -17.99 -28.59
C PRO A 74 17.22 -18.96 -28.55
N PRO A 75 17.24 -20.18 -27.90
CA PRO A 75 16.71 -20.70 -26.61
C PRO A 75 17.76 -21.40 -25.67
N LEU A 76 17.55 -21.30 -24.33
CA LEU A 76 17.81 -22.21 -23.15
C LEU A 76 18.94 -23.28 -23.10
N PRO A 77 19.61 -23.54 -21.93
CA PRO A 77 18.90 -24.03 -20.73
C PRO A 77 19.32 -23.48 -19.34
N ASP A 78 18.28 -23.39 -18.50
CA ASP A 78 18.18 -23.61 -17.06
C ASP A 78 19.30 -23.13 -16.11
N THR A 79 19.02 -21.99 -15.46
CA THR A 79 18.90 -21.97 -14.00
C THR A 79 17.72 -21.11 -13.60
N SER A 80 16.69 -21.80 -13.11
CA SER A 80 15.47 -21.23 -12.56
C SER A 80 15.77 -20.36 -11.32
N ASP A 81 14.99 -19.28 -11.26
CA ASP A 81 14.47 -18.62 -10.06
C ASP A 81 15.31 -17.49 -9.44
N ALA A 82 15.09 -16.27 -9.94
CA ALA A 82 15.34 -15.03 -9.21
C ALA A 82 14.16 -14.09 -9.38
N GLY A 83 13.22 -14.20 -8.43
CA GLY A 83 12.64 -13.03 -7.77
C GLY A 83 11.61 -12.26 -8.58
N THR A 84 10.43 -12.83 -8.75
CA THR A 84 9.20 -12.03 -8.83
C THR A 84 9.18 -11.10 -7.61
N SER A 85 9.30 -9.79 -7.88
CA SER A 85 9.01 -8.74 -6.92
C SER A 85 7.56 -8.89 -6.45
N LEU A 86 7.40 -9.36 -5.22
CA LEU A 86 6.16 -9.23 -4.47
C LEU A 86 6.46 -8.29 -3.31
N ALA A 87 6.40 -6.99 -3.58
CA ALA A 87 6.07 -6.06 -2.52
C ALA A 87 4.76 -6.58 -1.89
N PRO A 88 4.71 -6.88 -0.58
CA PRO A 88 3.47 -7.35 0.01
C PRO A 88 2.43 -6.24 -0.19
N PRO A 89 1.22 -6.56 -0.69
CA PRO A 89 0.17 -5.58 -0.79
C PRO A 89 -0.04 -4.99 0.61
N ILE A 90 -0.08 -3.66 0.70
CA ILE A 90 -0.51 -2.97 1.91
C ILE A 90 -1.95 -3.41 2.11
N ASN A 91 -2.13 -4.37 3.02
CA ASN A 91 -3.41 -4.99 3.29
C ASN A 91 -4.30 -3.86 3.83
N SER A 92 -5.33 -3.50 3.07
CA SER A 92 -6.37 -2.60 3.57
C SER A 92 -6.91 -3.18 4.87
N PRO A 93 -7.21 -2.35 5.89
CA PRO A 93 -7.71 -2.86 7.16
C PRO A 93 -8.93 -3.73 6.87
N ILE A 94 -8.81 -5.03 7.16
CA ILE A 94 -9.93 -5.96 7.09
C ILE A 94 -10.95 -5.39 8.07
N ALA A 95 -12.13 -5.05 7.55
CA ALA A 95 -13.24 -4.63 8.38
C ALA A 95 -13.55 -5.82 9.29
N TYR A 96 -13.10 -5.74 10.54
CA TYR A 96 -13.58 -6.65 11.57
C TYR A 96 -15.09 -6.54 11.54
N ALA A 97 -15.77 -7.69 11.42
CA ALA A 97 -17.18 -7.75 11.78
C ALA A 97 -17.23 -7.38 13.26
N ALA A 98 -17.39 -6.08 13.53
CA ALA A 98 -17.72 -5.60 14.85
C ALA A 98 -18.88 -6.49 15.29
N VAL A 99 -18.72 -7.15 16.43
CA VAL A 99 -19.90 -7.68 17.10
C VAL A 99 -20.75 -6.42 17.31
N ASP A 100 -21.80 -6.29 16.52
CA ASP A 100 -22.64 -5.10 16.51
C ASP A 100 -23.49 -5.16 17.78
N VAL A 101 -22.85 -4.77 18.89
CA VAL A 101 -23.48 -4.61 20.20
C VAL A 101 -24.08 -3.21 20.31
N ALA A 102 -23.78 -2.32 19.35
CA ALA A 102 -24.23 -0.93 19.35
C ALA A 102 -25.70 -0.86 18.90
N GLY A 103 -26.60 -1.09 19.85
CA GLY A 103 -28.05 -1.12 19.64
C GLY A 103 -28.60 -2.54 19.49
N GLY A 104 -28.03 -3.49 20.25
CA GLY A 104 -28.32 -4.93 20.19
C GLY A 104 -29.78 -5.29 19.90
N LYS A 105 -29.97 -6.43 19.20
CA LYS A 105 -31.29 -6.90 18.72
C LYS A 105 -32.41 -6.67 19.74
N SER A 106 -33.54 -6.18 19.24
CA SER A 106 -34.73 -6.00 20.08
C SER A 106 -35.19 -7.35 20.65
N PHE A 107 -35.81 -7.34 21.83
CA PHE A 107 -36.35 -8.56 22.42
C PHE A 107 -37.39 -9.24 21.51
N GLU A 108 -38.18 -8.46 20.78
CA GLU A 108 -39.14 -8.98 19.80
C GLU A 108 -38.44 -9.77 18.69
N ASP A 109 -37.31 -9.27 18.18
CA ASP A 109 -36.54 -9.98 17.16
C ASP A 109 -35.89 -11.25 17.72
N ILE A 110 -35.43 -11.22 18.98
CA ILE A 110 -34.90 -12.42 19.65
C ILE A 110 -36.00 -13.48 19.77
N PHE A 111 -37.20 -13.10 20.24
CA PHE A 111 -38.33 -14.02 20.36
C PHE A 111 -38.82 -14.55 19.01
N LYS A 112 -38.89 -13.70 17.97
CA LYS A 112 -39.19 -14.12 16.60
C LYS A 112 -38.16 -15.11 16.07
N SER A 113 -36.87 -14.86 16.31
CA SER A 113 -35.80 -15.77 15.89
C SER A 113 -35.84 -17.12 16.60
N ALA A 114 -36.31 -17.14 17.85
CA ALA A 114 -36.54 -18.36 18.64
C ALA A 114 -37.89 -19.03 18.34
N GLN A 115 -38.72 -18.45 17.46
CA GLN A 115 -40.02 -18.97 17.05
C GLN A 115 -40.95 -19.29 18.23
N ILE A 116 -41.01 -18.37 19.20
CA ILE A 116 -41.88 -18.55 20.38
C ILE A 116 -43.35 -18.50 19.93
N PRO A 117 -44.18 -19.52 20.25
CA PRO A 117 -45.60 -19.50 19.94
C PRO A 117 -46.33 -18.42 20.73
N ASP A 118 -47.32 -17.79 20.10
CA ASP A 118 -48.17 -16.80 20.75
C ASP A 118 -48.93 -17.42 21.94
N SER A 119 -48.94 -16.72 23.07
CA SER A 119 -49.66 -17.11 24.29
C SER A 119 -50.97 -16.31 24.42
N PRO A 120 -52.08 -16.93 24.84
CA PRO A 120 -53.33 -16.23 25.14
C PRO A 120 -53.16 -15.10 26.18
N PHE A 121 -52.24 -15.28 27.14
CA PHE A 121 -51.87 -14.27 28.12
C PHE A 121 -50.34 -14.19 28.27
N PRO A 122 -49.68 -13.30 27.51
CA PRO A 122 -48.22 -13.17 27.51
C PRO A 122 -47.65 -12.74 28.87
N ALA A 123 -46.45 -13.20 29.17
CA ALA A 123 -45.75 -12.94 30.42
C ALA A 123 -45.58 -11.43 30.71
N GLU A 124 -45.40 -10.59 29.68
CA GLU A 124 -45.28 -9.13 29.84
C GLU A 124 -46.58 -8.50 30.35
N ARG A 125 -47.73 -9.10 30.02
CA ARG A 125 -49.02 -8.65 30.51
C ARG A 125 -49.19 -9.01 31.99
N LEU A 126 -48.77 -10.21 32.39
CA LEU A 126 -48.72 -10.60 33.81
C LEU A 126 -47.74 -9.73 34.61
N LEU A 127 -46.55 -9.44 34.06
CA LEU A 127 -45.58 -8.54 34.69
C LEU A 127 -46.15 -7.14 34.90
N ARG A 128 -46.81 -6.57 33.88
CA ARG A 128 -47.46 -5.25 34.00
C ARG A 128 -48.58 -5.25 35.05
N LEU A 129 -49.34 -6.34 35.17
CA LEU A 129 -50.35 -6.50 36.21
C LEU A 129 -49.71 -6.56 37.60
N LEU A 130 -48.64 -7.35 37.76
CA LEU A 130 -47.89 -7.45 39.02
C LEU A 130 -47.22 -6.13 39.41
N ASP A 131 -46.75 -5.34 38.43
CA ASP A 131 -46.22 -4.00 38.64
C ASP A 131 -47.30 -3.02 39.10
N GLY A 132 -48.52 -3.11 38.55
CA GLY A 132 -49.67 -2.32 39.00
C GLY A 132 -50.13 -2.67 40.42
N LEU A 133 -49.98 -3.94 40.82
CA LEU A 133 -50.30 -4.44 42.16
C LEU A 133 -49.11 -4.35 43.14
N ARG A 134 -48.05 -3.65 42.78
CA ARG A 134 -46.80 -3.58 43.56
C ARG A 134 -46.98 -2.91 44.93
N ALA A 135 -48.01 -2.08 45.10
CA ALA A 135 -48.35 -1.43 46.36
C ALA A 135 -48.96 -2.39 47.40
N MET A 136 -49.46 -3.55 46.97
CA MET A 136 -49.99 -4.60 47.86
C MET A 136 -48.85 -5.51 48.34
N ASP A 137 -49.04 -6.12 49.52
CA ASP A 137 -48.15 -7.19 49.98
C ASP A 137 -48.21 -8.41 49.05
N GLU A 138 -47.18 -9.25 49.12
CA GLU A 138 -47.01 -10.38 48.20
C GLU A 138 -48.17 -11.39 48.26
N ALA A 139 -48.71 -11.65 49.46
CA ALA A 139 -49.80 -12.62 49.62
C ALA A 139 -51.09 -12.10 48.99
N THR A 140 -51.42 -10.82 49.23
CA THR A 140 -52.59 -10.18 48.64
C THR A 140 -52.46 -10.05 47.11
N ARG A 141 -51.25 -9.77 46.60
CA ARG A 141 -50.98 -9.73 45.16
C ARG A 141 -51.19 -11.08 44.49
N LYS A 142 -50.69 -12.17 45.07
CA LYS A 142 -50.90 -13.53 44.55
C LYS A 142 -52.38 -13.91 44.58
N ALA A 143 -53.09 -13.61 45.68
CA ALA A 143 -54.52 -13.86 45.79
C ALA A 143 -55.32 -13.09 44.71
N ALA A 144 -54.95 -11.84 44.42
CA ALA A 144 -55.59 -11.06 43.36
C ALA A 144 -55.39 -11.67 41.96
N VAL A 145 -54.19 -12.15 41.65
CA VAL A 145 -53.92 -12.81 40.35
C VAL A 145 -54.70 -14.14 40.25
N HIS A 146 -54.73 -14.95 41.30
CA HIS A 146 -55.54 -16.18 41.33
C HIS A 146 -57.05 -15.91 41.22
N ALA A 147 -57.53 -14.81 41.80
CA ALA A 147 -58.93 -14.42 41.66
C ALA A 147 -59.26 -13.97 40.23
N MET A 148 -58.32 -13.33 39.52
CA MET A 148 -58.49 -12.95 38.12
C MET A 148 -58.47 -14.16 37.18
N ASP A 149 -57.56 -15.09 37.43
CA ASP A 149 -57.46 -16.40 36.74
C ASP A 149 -58.77 -17.20 36.88
N ALA A 150 -59.32 -17.29 38.09
CA ALA A 150 -60.58 -17.99 38.34
C ALA A 150 -61.82 -17.26 37.79
N ALA A 151 -61.72 -15.98 37.44
CA ALA A 151 -62.83 -15.16 36.97
C ALA A 151 -62.90 -15.04 35.43
N ASP A 152 -61.85 -15.45 34.72
CA ASP A 152 -61.73 -15.30 33.26
C ASP A 152 -61.35 -16.64 32.62
N ASP A 153 -62.30 -17.27 31.92
CA ASP A 153 -62.10 -18.56 31.27
C ASP A 153 -61.19 -18.48 30.02
N ASN A 154 -60.75 -17.28 29.64
CA ASN A 154 -60.07 -17.03 28.38
C ASN A 154 -58.53 -17.06 28.47
N TRP A 155 -57.98 -17.22 29.68
CA TRP A 155 -56.56 -17.42 29.95
C TRP A 155 -56.33 -18.15 31.26
N THR A 156 -55.12 -18.69 31.44
CA THR A 156 -54.68 -19.26 32.72
C THR A 156 -53.32 -18.70 33.14
N ILE A 157 -53.03 -18.70 34.44
CA ILE A 157 -51.69 -18.37 34.96
C ILE A 157 -50.61 -19.25 34.30
N ASP A 158 -50.92 -20.51 34.02
CA ASP A 158 -50.02 -21.45 33.36
C ASP A 158 -49.61 -20.98 31.95
N ASP A 159 -50.51 -20.31 31.21
CA ASP A 159 -50.20 -19.74 29.88
C ASP A 159 -49.08 -18.69 29.96
N SER A 160 -49.08 -17.88 31.02
CA SER A 160 -48.03 -16.89 31.29
C SER A 160 -46.74 -17.51 31.81
N ILE A 161 -46.83 -18.57 32.63
CA ILE A 161 -45.65 -19.29 33.11
C ILE A 161 -44.94 -19.98 31.94
N ILE A 162 -45.67 -20.67 31.07
CA ILE A 162 -45.13 -21.37 29.90
C ILE A 162 -44.51 -20.35 28.92
N ASP A 163 -45.19 -19.23 28.67
CA ASP A 163 -44.66 -18.16 27.83
C ASP A 163 -43.36 -17.57 28.41
N ALA A 164 -43.33 -17.27 29.71
CA ALA A 164 -42.15 -16.78 30.40
C ALA A 164 -40.98 -17.77 30.31
N GLN A 165 -41.21 -19.07 30.52
CA GLN A 165 -40.19 -20.10 30.40
C GLN A 165 -39.61 -20.17 28.97
N ARG A 166 -40.44 -20.07 27.94
CA ARG A 166 -39.99 -20.04 26.53
C ARG A 166 -39.15 -18.81 26.24
N LYS A 167 -39.59 -17.63 26.70
CA LYS A 167 -38.86 -16.37 26.53
C LYS A 167 -37.52 -16.36 27.27
N ILE A 168 -37.47 -16.89 28.49
CA ILE A 168 -36.22 -17.06 29.25
C ILE A 168 -35.27 -17.97 28.47
N ALA A 169 -35.73 -19.14 28.01
CA ALA A 169 -34.90 -20.06 27.23
C ALA A 169 -34.35 -19.41 25.93
N ALA A 170 -35.16 -18.59 25.25
CA ALA A 170 -34.74 -17.84 24.07
C ALA A 170 -33.66 -16.81 24.39
N LEU A 171 -33.82 -16.04 25.48
CA LEU A 171 -32.84 -15.04 25.91
C LEU A 171 -31.52 -15.68 26.37
N GLU A 172 -31.58 -16.75 27.16
CA GLU A 172 -30.39 -17.50 27.59
C GLU A 172 -29.67 -18.15 26.40
N GLY A 173 -30.43 -18.67 25.42
CA GLY A 173 -29.87 -19.18 24.17
C GLY A 173 -29.15 -18.09 23.37
N TYR A 174 -29.76 -16.91 23.25
CA TYR A 174 -29.15 -15.77 22.57
C TYR A 174 -27.90 -15.26 23.30
N GLN A 175 -27.92 -15.20 24.64
CA GLN A 175 -26.76 -14.83 25.45
C GLN A 175 -25.59 -15.79 25.20
N LYS A 176 -25.82 -17.11 25.24
CA LYS A 176 -24.79 -18.12 24.95
C LYS A 176 -24.25 -17.99 23.53
N ALA A 177 -25.10 -17.68 22.55
CA ALA A 177 -24.67 -17.45 21.18
C ALA A 177 -23.76 -16.22 21.07
N LEU A 178 -24.08 -15.12 21.75
CA LEU A 178 -23.24 -13.91 21.80
C LEU A 178 -21.89 -14.20 22.47
N GLU A 179 -21.87 -14.92 23.60
CA GLU A 179 -20.64 -15.30 24.27
C GLU A 179 -19.76 -16.18 23.36
N SER A 180 -20.35 -17.16 22.67
CA SER A 180 -19.63 -17.98 21.70
C SER A 180 -19.08 -17.16 20.53
N GLN A 181 -19.84 -16.20 20.01
CA GLN A 181 -19.40 -15.32 18.94
C GLN A 181 -18.23 -14.42 19.39
N LEU A 182 -18.30 -13.90 20.62
CA LEU A 182 -17.23 -13.09 21.21
C LEU A 182 -15.94 -13.92 21.34
N THR A 183 -16.02 -15.14 21.86
CA THR A 183 -14.85 -16.03 21.98
C THR A 183 -14.27 -16.37 20.60
N ALA A 184 -15.11 -16.65 19.60
CA ALA A 184 -14.66 -16.93 18.24
C ALA A 184 -13.94 -15.70 17.62
N ASN A 185 -14.51 -14.51 17.79
CA ASN A 185 -13.90 -13.26 17.32
C ASN A 185 -12.55 -13.00 18.02
N GLN A 186 -12.49 -13.17 19.34
CA GLN A 186 -11.23 -13.04 20.10
C GLN A 186 -10.15 -14.01 19.59
N GLN A 187 -10.52 -15.27 19.33
CA GLN A 187 -9.58 -16.26 18.81
C GLN A 187 -9.09 -15.89 17.41
N GLN A 188 -9.98 -15.36 16.56
CA GLN A 188 -9.63 -14.87 15.23
C GLN A 188 -8.65 -13.70 15.31
N VAL A 189 -8.92 -12.70 16.16
CA VAL A 189 -8.02 -11.55 16.37
C VAL A 189 -6.64 -12.01 16.84
N ILE A 190 -6.57 -12.97 17.77
CA ILE A 190 -5.29 -13.52 18.26
C ILE A 190 -4.51 -14.18 17.11
N ALA A 191 -5.18 -14.97 16.27
CA ALA A 191 -4.56 -15.62 15.12
C ALA A 191 -4.05 -14.59 14.10
N GLU A 192 -4.88 -13.60 13.73
CA GLU A 192 -4.51 -12.56 12.78
C GLU A 192 -3.32 -11.71 13.28
N VAL A 193 -3.29 -11.36 14.57
CA VAL A 193 -2.14 -10.65 15.16
C VAL A 193 -0.87 -11.50 15.13
N ALA A 194 -0.98 -12.82 15.36
CA ALA A 194 0.17 -13.72 15.28
C ALA A 194 0.70 -13.81 13.84
N ASP A 195 -0.19 -13.91 12.85
CA ASP A 195 0.17 -13.95 11.43
C ASP A 195 0.83 -12.65 10.97
N LEU A 196 0.30 -11.49 11.39
CA LEU A 196 0.89 -10.19 11.10
C LEU A 196 2.31 -10.06 11.68
N LYS A 197 2.51 -10.47 12.93
CA LYS A 197 3.85 -10.45 13.55
C LYS A 197 4.83 -11.38 12.84
N ALA A 198 4.39 -12.56 12.43
CA ALA A 198 5.24 -13.48 11.67
C ALA A 198 5.55 -12.94 10.27
N ALA A 199 4.61 -12.26 9.62
CA ALA A 199 4.84 -11.60 8.33
C ALA A 199 5.85 -10.45 8.47
N GLU A 200 5.72 -9.64 9.52
CA GLU A 200 6.67 -8.57 9.85
C GLU A 200 8.09 -9.12 10.06
N GLU A 201 8.26 -10.17 10.86
CA GLU A 201 9.57 -10.78 11.13
C GLU A 201 10.24 -11.32 9.85
N ARG A 202 9.46 -11.96 8.96
CA ARG A 202 9.93 -12.41 7.66
C ARG A 202 10.36 -11.24 6.78
N ALA A 203 9.55 -10.19 6.71
CA ALA A 203 9.85 -8.99 5.94
C ALA A 203 11.13 -8.30 6.43
N VAL A 204 11.31 -8.16 7.74
CA VAL A 204 12.51 -7.56 8.35
C VAL A 204 13.75 -8.39 8.03
N THR A 205 13.67 -9.71 8.14
CA THR A 205 14.79 -10.61 7.81
C THR A 205 15.17 -10.49 6.33
N GLU A 206 14.20 -10.48 5.43
CA GLU A 206 14.45 -10.35 4.00
C GLU A 206 15.05 -8.98 3.64
N ILE A 207 14.53 -7.89 4.21
CA ILE A 207 15.09 -6.55 4.03
C ILE A 207 16.54 -6.50 4.49
N ARG A 208 16.87 -7.07 5.66
CA ARG A 208 18.26 -7.12 6.15
C ARG A 208 19.18 -7.91 5.23
N LYS A 209 18.70 -9.01 4.65
CA LYS A 209 19.45 -9.79 3.67
C LYS A 209 19.74 -8.98 2.40
N GLN A 210 18.75 -8.25 1.90
CA GLN A 210 18.91 -7.38 0.73
C GLN A 210 19.91 -6.25 0.99
N ILE A 211 19.85 -5.61 2.16
CA ILE A 211 20.83 -4.60 2.58
C ILE A 211 22.25 -5.20 2.56
N ALA A 212 22.45 -6.36 3.18
CA ALA A 212 23.76 -7.00 3.23
C ALA A 212 24.31 -7.34 1.82
N GLU A 213 23.46 -7.78 0.90
CA GLU A 213 23.89 -8.03 -0.49
C GLU A 213 24.23 -6.74 -1.23
N MET A 214 23.43 -5.67 -1.06
CA MET A 214 23.75 -4.37 -1.65
C MET A 214 25.06 -3.78 -1.11
N GLU A 215 25.31 -3.91 0.19
CA GLU A 215 26.59 -3.51 0.81
C GLU A 215 27.77 -4.31 0.24
N ARG A 216 27.58 -5.61 -0.01
CA ARG A 216 28.60 -6.47 -0.63
C ARG A 216 28.89 -6.06 -2.08
N LEU A 217 27.85 -5.71 -2.84
CA LEU A 217 28.00 -5.20 -4.21
C LEU A 217 28.75 -3.85 -4.21
N LEU A 218 28.39 -2.95 -3.30
CA LEU A 218 29.06 -1.67 -3.11
C LEU A 218 30.55 -1.86 -2.81
N ALA A 219 30.89 -2.72 -1.85
CA ALA A 219 32.29 -2.99 -1.49
C ALA A 219 33.10 -3.54 -2.67
N ARG A 220 32.50 -4.42 -3.48
CA ARG A 220 33.15 -4.97 -4.69
C ARG A 220 33.42 -3.88 -5.72
N GLU A 221 32.47 -2.98 -5.98
CA GLU A 221 32.66 -1.94 -6.99
C GLU A 221 33.70 -0.90 -6.56
N ILE A 222 33.78 -0.60 -5.25
CA ILE A 222 34.86 0.22 -4.68
C ILE A 222 36.22 -0.44 -4.93
N GLN A 223 36.34 -1.73 -4.61
CA GLN A 223 37.61 -2.45 -4.81
C GLN A 223 38.00 -2.51 -6.29
N LYS A 224 37.06 -2.84 -7.17
CA LYS A 224 37.28 -2.87 -8.61
C LYS A 224 37.73 -1.52 -9.16
N THR A 225 37.12 -0.44 -8.69
CA THR A 225 37.50 0.92 -9.09
C THR A 225 38.91 1.27 -8.59
N ALA A 226 39.26 0.90 -7.35
CA ALA A 226 40.61 1.10 -6.81
C ALA A 226 41.67 0.31 -7.60
N GLU A 227 41.36 -0.93 -7.99
CA GLU A 227 42.21 -1.76 -8.87
C GLU A 227 42.38 -1.13 -10.25
N GLN A 228 41.29 -0.62 -10.86
CA GLN A 228 41.34 0.09 -12.14
C GLN A 228 42.21 1.35 -12.06
N ILE A 229 42.07 2.16 -11.00
CA ILE A 229 42.91 3.34 -10.78
C ILE A 229 44.38 2.93 -10.68
N THR A 230 44.70 1.94 -9.85
CA THR A 230 46.08 1.46 -9.67
C THR A 230 46.69 0.98 -11.00
N ASN A 231 45.90 0.26 -11.81
CA ASN A 231 46.34 -0.21 -13.13
C ASN A 231 46.59 0.96 -14.10
N LEU A 232 45.71 1.97 -14.12
CA LEU A 232 45.87 3.16 -14.94
C LEU A 232 47.11 3.98 -14.52
N GLU A 233 47.29 4.22 -13.23
CA GLU A 233 48.46 4.94 -12.70
C GLU A 233 49.76 4.18 -12.96
N GLY A 234 49.77 2.87 -12.79
CA GLY A 234 50.91 2.01 -13.11
C GLY A 234 51.26 2.03 -14.61
N GLY A 235 50.24 1.94 -15.47
CA GLY A 235 50.41 2.05 -16.93
C GLY A 235 50.94 3.42 -17.35
N GLN A 236 50.39 4.51 -16.78
CA GLN A 236 50.85 5.87 -17.03
C GLN A 236 52.32 6.05 -16.63
N LYS A 237 52.69 5.59 -15.43
CA LYS A 237 54.07 5.68 -14.95
C LYS A 237 55.05 4.90 -15.84
N SER A 238 54.70 3.68 -16.23
CA SER A 238 55.53 2.88 -17.14
C SER A 238 55.69 3.53 -18.51
N ALA A 239 54.60 4.08 -19.08
CA ALA A 239 54.64 4.81 -20.33
C ALA A 239 55.53 6.05 -20.25
N GLN A 240 55.46 6.79 -19.14
CA GLN A 240 56.32 7.94 -18.87
C GLN A 240 57.79 7.53 -18.82
N GLU A 241 58.14 6.51 -18.05
CA GLU A 241 59.52 6.00 -17.94
C GLU A 241 60.07 5.53 -19.30
N ASN A 242 59.23 4.86 -20.11
CA ASN A 242 59.61 4.43 -21.45
C ASN A 242 59.85 5.64 -22.39
N CYS A 243 58.97 6.63 -22.35
CA CYS A 243 59.11 7.86 -23.14
C CYS A 243 60.38 8.61 -22.76
N GLU A 244 60.67 8.79 -21.47
CA GLU A 244 61.89 9.45 -20.99
C GLU A 244 63.16 8.73 -21.47
N ARG A 245 63.17 7.38 -21.48
CA ARG A 245 64.29 6.61 -22.02
C ARG A 245 64.44 6.79 -23.53
N GLU A 246 63.35 6.72 -24.28
CA GLU A 246 63.38 6.90 -25.74
C GLU A 246 63.79 8.32 -26.13
N VAL A 247 63.30 9.35 -25.44
CA VAL A 247 63.71 10.74 -25.65
C VAL A 247 65.20 10.91 -25.41
N LYS A 248 65.76 10.35 -24.33
CA LYS A 248 67.21 10.38 -24.08
C LYS A 248 67.99 9.69 -25.20
N ARG A 249 67.56 8.50 -25.63
CA ARG A 249 68.19 7.78 -26.75
C ARG A 249 68.18 8.61 -28.03
N LEU A 250 67.04 9.19 -28.38
CA LEU A 250 66.87 10.02 -29.56
C LEU A 250 67.71 11.30 -29.49
N GLN A 251 67.79 11.95 -28.32
CA GLN A 251 68.64 13.13 -28.12
C GLN A 251 70.13 12.82 -28.34
N THR A 252 70.62 11.68 -27.82
CA THR A 252 72.00 11.24 -28.07
C THR A 252 72.27 11.05 -29.57
N GLU A 253 71.35 10.43 -30.31
CA GLU A 253 71.52 10.23 -31.75
C GLU A 253 71.42 11.54 -32.53
N VAL A 254 70.53 12.46 -32.14
CA VAL A 254 70.45 13.80 -32.74
C VAL A 254 71.77 14.55 -32.55
N GLU A 255 72.36 14.51 -31.36
CA GLU A 255 73.63 15.20 -31.09
C GLU A 255 74.76 14.62 -31.93
N ARG A 256 74.84 13.29 -32.03
CA ARG A 256 75.78 12.60 -32.93
C ARG A 256 75.61 13.03 -34.39
N LEU A 257 74.37 13.14 -34.88
CA LEU A 257 74.09 13.57 -36.24
C LEU A 257 74.41 15.06 -36.48
N ARG A 258 74.31 15.91 -35.45
CA ARG A 258 74.68 17.34 -35.52
C ARG A 258 76.18 17.57 -35.68
N GLU A 259 77.02 16.63 -35.25
CA GLU A 259 78.48 16.71 -35.48
C GLU A 259 78.83 16.77 -36.97
N ILE A 260 78.03 16.12 -37.84
CA ILE A 260 78.28 16.07 -39.29
C ILE A 260 78.24 17.49 -39.91
N PRO A 261 77.11 18.22 -39.89
CA PRO A 261 77.10 19.58 -40.45
C PRO A 261 78.09 20.51 -39.75
N ALA A 262 78.37 20.34 -38.45
CA ALA A 262 79.38 21.13 -37.74
C ALA A 262 80.81 20.92 -38.26
N GLN A 263 81.15 19.69 -38.71
CA GLN A 263 82.47 19.35 -39.25
C GLN A 263 82.63 19.67 -40.74
N PHE A 264 81.54 19.64 -41.51
CA PHE A 264 81.57 19.74 -42.97
C PHE A 264 80.97 21.03 -43.55
N SER A 265 80.51 21.98 -42.73
CA SER A 265 80.11 23.31 -43.20
C SER A 265 81.34 24.24 -43.35
N HIS A 266 82.07 24.10 -44.46
CA HIS A 266 83.03 25.07 -44.98
C HIS A 266 82.75 25.32 -46.46
#